data_AF-A0A2E3XTT1-F1
#
_entry.id   AF-A0A2E3XTT1-F1
#
_cell.length_a   1.000
_cell.length_b   1.000
_cell.length_c   1.000
_cell.angle_alpha   90.00
_cell.angle_beta   90.00
_cell.angle_gamma   90.00
#
_symmetry.space_group_name_H-M   'P 1'
#
loop_
_entity.id
_entity.type
_entity.pdbx_description
1 polymer ?
#
loop_
_entity_poly.entity_id
_entity_poly.type
_entity_poly.pdbx_seq_one_letter_code
_entity_poly.pdbx_strand_id
1 'polypeptide(L)'
;MTRGVKDSMSQFEIEHLKKMKQGIQYFNEAKYWECHEELEDHWLEDMGDNARYVYWTIIQVATSLYHYEDGNLAGARGMMNKARDKISKCRMYGVESEIMNKFLQWKLFTKLVSEVPTEPSLDDFKKISQFKFSRPDKWDVHIKKMESKA
;
A
#
# COMPACT_ATOMS: atom_id res chain seq x y z
N MET A 1 30.17 22.39 0.39
CA MET A 1 29.31 21.50 1.19
C MET A 1 27.86 21.86 0.93
N THR A 2 27.28 21.30 -0.12
CA THR A 2 25.88 21.53 -0.49
C THR A 2 25.01 20.72 0.47
N ARG A 3 24.33 21.43 1.39
CA ARG A 3 23.21 20.87 2.14
C ARG A 3 22.19 20.39 1.12
N GLY A 4 22.01 19.06 1.04
CA GLY A 4 21.12 18.43 0.09
C GLY A 4 19.69 18.91 0.32
N VAL A 5 19.11 19.50 -0.72
CA VAL A 5 17.66 19.53 -0.89
C VAL A 5 17.25 18.06 -0.96
N LYS A 6 16.71 17.51 0.13
CA LYS A 6 15.90 16.30 0.01
C LYS A 6 14.72 16.72 -0.85
N ASP A 7 14.62 16.20 -2.06
CA ASP A 7 13.38 16.29 -2.85
C ASP A 7 12.29 15.61 -2.03
N SER A 8 11.56 16.36 -1.20
CA SER A 8 10.47 15.83 -0.36
C SER A 8 9.32 15.34 -1.21
N MET A 9 9.21 15.81 -2.47
CA MET A 9 8.16 15.46 -3.41
C MET A 9 8.14 14.00 -3.83
N SER A 10 9.14 13.19 -3.47
CA SER A 10 9.13 11.76 -3.79
C SER A 10 8.78 10.85 -2.61
N GLN A 11 8.72 11.34 -1.37
CA GLN A 11 8.50 10.50 -0.18
C GLN A 11 7.01 10.37 0.18
N PHE A 12 6.62 9.23 0.75
CA PHE A 12 5.29 9.04 1.32
C PHE A 12 5.16 9.80 2.64
N GLU A 13 4.12 10.62 2.76
CA GLU A 13 3.94 11.59 3.86
C GLU A 13 2.60 11.42 4.57
N ILE A 14 2.35 12.25 5.59
CA ILE A 14 1.13 12.21 6.41
C ILE A 14 -0.12 12.52 5.55
N GLU A 15 -0.04 13.46 4.62
CA GLU A 15 -1.19 13.80 3.76
C GLU A 15 -1.61 12.63 2.87
N HIS A 16 -0.63 11.92 2.30
CA HIS A 16 -0.87 10.67 1.59
C HIS A 16 -1.55 9.64 2.51
N LEU A 17 -1.03 9.45 3.73
CA LEU A 17 -1.62 8.53 4.71
C LEU A 17 -3.07 8.87 5.05
N LYS A 18 -3.39 10.16 5.21
CA LYS A 18 -4.75 10.64 5.52
C LYS A 18 -5.74 10.25 4.42
N LYS A 19 -5.37 10.44 3.15
CA LYS A 19 -6.18 10.02 1.99
C LYS A 19 -6.46 8.51 2.00
N MET A 20 -5.46 7.69 2.34
CA MET A 20 -5.61 6.24 2.32
C MET A 20 -6.48 5.65 3.44
N LYS A 21 -6.87 6.45 4.44
CA LYS A 21 -7.44 5.94 5.69
C LYS A 21 -8.66 5.03 5.46
N GLN A 22 -9.59 5.46 4.63
CA GLN A 22 -10.81 4.71 4.36
C GLN A 22 -10.53 3.43 3.54
N GLY A 23 -9.72 3.51 2.50
CA GLY A 23 -9.35 2.34 1.70
C GLY A 23 -8.62 1.28 2.54
N ILE A 24 -7.73 1.70 3.45
CA ILE A 24 -7.04 0.79 4.36
C ILE A 24 -7.99 0.15 5.37
N GLN A 25 -9.04 0.86 5.79
CA GLN A 25 -10.09 0.25 6.60
C GLN A 25 -10.81 -0.85 5.82
N TYR A 26 -11.21 -0.60 4.57
CA TYR A 26 -11.84 -1.62 3.73
C TYR A 26 -10.93 -2.83 3.51
N PHE A 27 -9.64 -2.62 3.23
CA PHE A 27 -8.68 -3.73 3.12
C PHE A 27 -8.66 -4.60 4.38
N ASN A 28 -8.61 -3.99 5.56
CA ASN A 28 -8.58 -4.70 6.85
C ASN A 28 -9.88 -5.46 7.17
N GLU A 29 -10.98 -5.08 6.54
CA GLU A 29 -12.29 -5.72 6.59
C GLU A 29 -12.48 -6.78 5.48
N ALA A 30 -11.45 -7.05 4.67
CA ALA A 30 -11.51 -7.90 3.47
C ALA A 30 -12.51 -7.41 2.39
N LYS A 31 -12.86 -6.12 2.43
CA LYS A 31 -13.67 -5.44 1.40
C LYS A 31 -12.76 -4.95 0.28
N TYR A 32 -12.17 -5.88 -0.46
CA TYR A 32 -11.09 -5.56 -1.38
C TYR A 32 -11.53 -4.76 -2.60
N TRP A 33 -12.78 -4.95 -3.05
CA TRP A 33 -13.34 -4.14 -4.12
C TRP A 33 -13.55 -2.69 -3.67
N GLU A 34 -14.14 -2.49 -2.49
CA GLU A 34 -14.32 -1.15 -1.92
C GLU A 34 -12.98 -0.47 -1.61
N CYS A 35 -11.97 -1.24 -1.20
CA CYS A 35 -10.60 -0.75 -1.10
C CYS A 35 -10.03 -0.28 -2.44
N HIS A 36 -10.32 -1.01 -3.54
CA HIS A 36 -9.90 -0.63 -4.89
C HIS A 36 -10.52 0.71 -5.28
N GLU A 37 -11.86 0.79 -5.24
CA GLU A 37 -12.61 1.99 -5.66
C GLU A 37 -12.17 3.22 -4.85
N GLU A 38 -12.10 3.10 -3.52
CA GLU A 38 -11.74 4.20 -2.63
C GLU A 38 -10.32 4.73 -2.89
N LEU A 39 -9.37 3.86 -3.21
CA LEU A 39 -7.99 4.29 -3.44
C LEU A 39 -7.74 4.74 -4.89
N GLU A 40 -8.57 4.32 -5.85
CA GLU A 40 -8.42 4.70 -7.26
C GLU A 40 -8.57 6.21 -7.47
N ASP A 41 -9.58 6.82 -6.83
CA ASP A 41 -9.80 8.27 -6.90
C ASP A 41 -8.56 9.04 -6.42
N HIS A 42 -8.02 8.69 -5.25
CA HIS A 42 -6.82 9.33 -4.72
C HIS A 42 -5.58 9.06 -5.57
N TRP A 43 -5.45 7.87 -6.14
CA TRP A 43 -4.38 7.56 -7.07
C TRP A 43 -4.44 8.45 -8.31
N LEU A 44 -5.62 8.75 -8.84
CA LEU A 44 -5.83 9.64 -9.98
C LEU A 44 -5.59 11.12 -9.62
N GLU A 45 -5.94 11.55 -8.42
CA GLU A 45 -5.70 12.92 -7.94
C GLU A 45 -4.21 13.26 -7.82
N ASP A 46 -3.39 12.34 -7.30
CA ASP A 46 -1.96 12.55 -7.03
C ASP A 46 -1.07 12.36 -8.29
N MET A 47 -1.59 12.66 -9.48
CA MET A 47 -0.82 12.60 -10.73
C MET A 47 0.40 13.53 -10.68
N GLY A 48 1.59 12.97 -10.95
CA GLY A 48 2.86 13.68 -10.88
C GLY A 48 3.62 13.48 -9.56
N ASP A 49 2.95 12.96 -8.52
CA ASP A 49 3.59 12.56 -7.27
C ASP A 49 4.00 11.07 -7.33
N ASN A 50 5.24 10.76 -6.96
CA ASN A 50 5.72 9.37 -6.92
C ASN A 50 5.16 8.58 -5.73
N ALA A 51 4.70 9.24 -4.66
CA ALA A 51 4.01 8.60 -3.54
C ALA A 51 2.77 7.83 -4.01
N ARG A 52 2.22 8.18 -5.18
CA ARG A 52 1.05 7.48 -5.73
C ARG A 52 1.27 6.00 -6.04
N TYR A 53 2.53 5.58 -6.21
CA TYR A 53 2.86 4.16 -6.38
C TYR A 53 2.46 3.31 -5.15
N VAL A 54 2.30 3.92 -3.97
CA VAL A 54 1.81 3.25 -2.77
C VAL A 54 0.32 2.90 -2.91
N TYR A 55 -0.53 3.85 -3.32
CA TYR A 55 -1.94 3.55 -3.62
C TYR A 55 -2.03 2.45 -4.67
N TRP A 56 -1.29 2.60 -5.77
CA TRP A 56 -1.33 1.65 -6.88
C TRP A 56 -0.94 0.23 -6.46
N THR A 57 0.08 0.10 -5.59
CA THR A 57 0.46 -1.20 -5.04
C THR A 57 -0.69 -1.81 -4.23
N ILE A 58 -1.32 -1.05 -3.35
CA ILE A 58 -2.38 -1.56 -2.47
C ILE A 58 -3.64 -1.89 -3.26
N ILE A 59 -4.01 -1.05 -4.23
CA ILE A 59 -5.08 -1.31 -5.21
C ILE A 59 -4.85 -2.67 -5.88
N GLN A 60 -3.66 -2.90 -6.42
CA GLN A 60 -3.35 -4.16 -7.11
C GLN A 60 -3.34 -5.37 -6.17
N VAL A 61 -2.87 -5.22 -4.93
CA VAL A 61 -2.96 -6.31 -3.95
C VAL A 61 -4.41 -6.57 -3.56
N ALA A 62 -5.23 -5.53 -3.37
CA ALA A 62 -6.66 -5.68 -3.12
C ALA A 62 -7.36 -6.42 -4.27
N THR A 63 -7.17 -5.98 -5.52
CA THR A 63 -7.71 -6.69 -6.70
C THR A 63 -7.19 -8.13 -6.81
N SER A 64 -5.93 -8.37 -6.45
CA SER A 64 -5.39 -9.73 -6.38
C SER A 64 -6.11 -10.59 -5.36
N LEU A 65 -6.42 -10.04 -4.17
CA LEU A 65 -7.09 -10.76 -3.10
C LEU A 65 -8.58 -10.96 -3.40
N TYR A 66 -9.22 -10.01 -4.07
CA TYR A 66 -10.56 -10.17 -4.62
C TYR A 66 -10.65 -11.36 -5.59
N HIS A 67 -9.72 -11.48 -6.53
CA HIS A 67 -9.66 -12.64 -7.42
C HIS A 67 -9.34 -13.94 -6.68
N TYR A 68 -8.52 -13.89 -5.63
CA TYR A 68 -8.24 -15.05 -4.79
C TYR A 68 -9.50 -15.57 -4.09
N GLU A 69 -10.35 -14.67 -3.57
CA GLU A 69 -11.63 -15.05 -2.92
C GLU A 69 -12.60 -15.73 -3.90
N ASP A 70 -12.55 -15.36 -5.17
CA ASP A 70 -13.33 -15.98 -6.26
C ASP A 70 -12.69 -17.28 -6.80
N GLY A 71 -11.52 -17.69 -6.29
CA GLY A 71 -10.76 -18.84 -6.80
C GLY A 71 -10.13 -18.59 -8.19
N ASN A 72 -10.17 -17.35 -8.68
CA ASN A 72 -9.59 -16.94 -9.96
C ASN A 72 -8.06 -16.77 -9.82
N LEU A 73 -7.35 -17.89 -9.90
CA LEU A 73 -5.88 -17.92 -9.78
C LEU A 73 -5.18 -17.05 -10.85
N ALA A 74 -5.69 -17.04 -12.09
CA ALA A 74 -5.07 -16.29 -13.18
C ALA A 74 -5.13 -14.78 -12.91
N GLY A 75 -6.29 -14.27 -12.46
CA GLY A 75 -6.47 -12.88 -12.06
C GLY A 75 -5.63 -12.51 -10.84
N ALA A 76 -5.65 -13.35 -9.80
CA ALA A 76 -4.86 -13.14 -8.58
C ALA A 76 -3.36 -13.04 -8.90
N ARG A 77 -2.81 -14.02 -9.62
CA ARG A 77 -1.40 -14.03 -10.07
C ARG A 77 -1.06 -12.77 -10.87
N GLY A 78 -1.91 -12.39 -11.82
CA GLY A 78 -1.68 -11.23 -12.69
C GLY A 78 -1.56 -9.93 -11.91
N MET A 79 -2.46 -9.68 -10.96
CA MET A 79 -2.43 -8.47 -10.14
C MET A 79 -1.30 -8.47 -9.12
N MET A 80 -1.01 -9.61 -8.50
CA MET A 80 0.12 -9.74 -7.57
C MET A 80 1.47 -9.45 -8.25
N ASN A 81 1.67 -9.93 -9.49
CA ASN A 81 2.86 -9.61 -10.28
C ASN A 81 2.98 -8.10 -10.55
N LYS A 82 1.89 -7.46 -10.96
CA LYS A 82 1.88 -6.00 -11.19
C LYS A 82 2.20 -5.22 -9.90
N ALA A 83 1.70 -5.68 -8.74
CA ALA A 83 1.98 -5.05 -7.45
C ALA A 83 3.48 -5.06 -7.13
N ARG A 84 4.20 -6.15 -7.46
CA ARG A 84 5.67 -6.24 -7.28
C ARG A 84 6.41 -5.20 -8.13
N ASP A 85 5.94 -4.92 -9.34
CA ASP A 85 6.51 -3.87 -10.17
C ASP A 85 6.35 -2.50 -9.51
N LYS A 86 5.20 -2.23 -8.88
CA LYS A 86 4.95 -0.96 -8.17
C LYS A 86 5.76 -0.83 -6.89
N ILE A 87 5.94 -1.91 -6.13
CA ILE A 87 6.90 -1.93 -5.00
C ILE A 87 8.31 -1.56 -5.49
N SER A 88 8.72 -2.08 -6.64
CA SER A 88 10.02 -1.76 -7.22
C SER A 88 10.13 -0.28 -7.62
N LYS A 89 9.03 0.33 -8.10
CA LYS A 89 8.95 1.77 -8.36
C LYS A 89 9.00 2.61 -7.08
N CYS A 90 8.32 2.19 -6.00
CA CYS A 90 8.43 2.86 -4.70
C CYS A 90 9.88 2.95 -4.22
N ARG A 91 10.66 1.86 -4.36
CA ARG A 91 12.08 1.84 -4.00
C ARG A 91 12.93 2.72 -4.93
N MET A 92 12.70 2.61 -6.23
CA MET A 92 13.44 3.36 -7.26
C MET A 92 13.32 4.88 -7.08
N TYR A 93 12.13 5.36 -6.72
CA TYR A 93 11.86 6.80 -6.54
C TYR A 93 12.06 7.29 -5.09
N GLY A 94 12.49 6.42 -4.17
CA GLY A 94 12.73 6.81 -2.77
C GLY A 94 11.46 7.14 -1.99
N VAL A 95 10.33 6.51 -2.35
CA VAL A 95 9.00 6.75 -1.76
C VAL A 95 8.91 6.28 -0.31
N GLU A 96 9.64 5.24 0.04
CA GLU A 96 9.54 4.60 1.36
C GLU A 96 9.95 5.57 2.49
N SER A 97 9.07 5.74 3.47
CA SER A 97 9.30 6.59 4.64
C SER A 97 9.09 5.84 5.96
N GLU A 98 9.50 6.45 7.07
CA GLU A 98 9.28 5.88 8.41
C GLU A 98 7.79 5.84 8.78
N ILE A 99 7.03 6.86 8.36
CA ILE A 99 5.57 6.94 8.55
C ILE A 99 4.90 5.77 7.84
N MET A 100 5.28 5.54 6.58
CA MET A 100 4.77 4.43 5.77
C MET A 100 5.03 3.07 6.45
N ASN A 101 6.21 2.85 7.01
CA ASN A 101 6.51 1.63 7.75
C ASN A 101 5.70 1.50 9.05
N LYS A 102 5.49 2.60 9.78
CA LYS A 102 4.76 2.60 11.04
C LYS A 102 3.26 2.33 10.86
N PHE A 103 2.63 3.01 9.89
CA PHE A 103 1.19 2.99 9.72
C PHE A 103 0.70 1.95 8.71
N LEU A 104 1.47 1.70 7.65
CA LEU A 104 1.13 0.69 6.64
C LEU A 104 1.89 -0.63 6.83
N GLN A 105 2.72 -0.76 7.87
CA GLN A 105 3.55 -1.96 8.09
C GLN A 105 4.33 -2.36 6.82
N TRP A 106 4.79 -1.36 6.05
CA TRP A 106 5.17 -1.55 4.65
C TRP A 106 6.22 -2.64 4.41
N LYS A 107 7.24 -2.75 5.28
CA LYS A 107 8.22 -3.84 5.22
C LYS A 107 7.59 -5.23 5.34
N LEU A 108 6.62 -5.42 6.24
CA LEU A 108 5.92 -6.70 6.39
C LEU A 108 5.01 -6.95 5.19
N PHE A 109 4.24 -5.95 4.79
CA PHE A 109 3.34 -6.03 3.63
C PHE A 109 4.09 -6.44 2.36
N THR A 110 5.17 -5.73 2.01
CA THR A 110 5.96 -6.03 0.80
C THR A 110 6.70 -7.35 0.89
N LYS A 111 7.11 -7.77 2.10
CA LYS A 111 7.65 -9.11 2.33
C LYS A 111 6.61 -10.19 1.97
N LEU A 112 5.38 -10.08 2.48
CA LEU A 112 4.31 -11.04 2.19
C LEU A 112 3.95 -11.08 0.69
N VAL A 113 3.92 -9.93 0.02
CA VAL A 113 3.74 -9.86 -1.45
C VAL A 113 4.86 -10.60 -2.21
N SER A 114 6.10 -10.54 -1.71
CA SER A 114 7.24 -11.26 -2.29
C SER A 114 7.30 -12.75 -1.94
N GLU A 115 6.61 -13.19 -0.89
CA GLU A 115 6.53 -14.62 -0.52
C GLU A 115 5.59 -15.41 -1.45
N VAL A 116 4.60 -14.75 -2.07
CA VAL A 116 3.79 -15.38 -3.12
C VAL A 116 4.72 -15.68 -4.31
N PRO A 117 4.77 -16.90 -4.86
CA PRO A 117 5.59 -17.19 -6.04
C PRO A 117 5.12 -16.46 -7.31
N THR A 118 5.94 -16.48 -8.37
CA THR A 118 5.55 -15.99 -9.70
C THR A 118 4.50 -16.88 -10.36
N GLU A 119 4.61 -18.19 -10.13
CA GLU A 119 3.63 -19.21 -10.50
C GLU A 119 3.04 -19.81 -9.23
N PRO A 120 2.10 -19.11 -8.58
CA PRO A 120 1.50 -19.53 -7.34
C PRO A 120 0.38 -20.57 -7.57
N SER A 121 0.09 -21.32 -6.51
CA SER A 121 -1.21 -21.93 -6.25
C SER A 121 -2.10 -20.98 -5.44
N LEU A 122 -3.38 -21.30 -5.25
CA LEU A 122 -4.26 -20.49 -4.39
C LEU A 122 -3.77 -20.46 -2.94
N ASP A 123 -3.19 -21.54 -2.44
CA ASP A 123 -2.71 -21.63 -1.05
C ASP A 123 -1.58 -20.65 -0.74
N ASP A 124 -0.80 -20.24 -1.75
CA ASP A 124 0.28 -19.28 -1.59
C ASP A 124 -0.22 -17.88 -1.20
N PHE A 125 -1.49 -17.55 -1.53
CA PHE A 125 -2.11 -16.27 -1.15
C PHE A 125 -2.60 -16.22 0.29
N LYS A 126 -2.71 -17.37 0.97
CA LYS A 126 -3.33 -17.48 2.30
C LYS A 126 -2.69 -16.57 3.36
N LYS A 127 -1.37 -16.39 3.30
CA LYS A 127 -0.67 -15.52 4.26
C LYS A 127 -0.98 -14.04 4.02
N ILE A 128 -0.96 -13.60 2.75
CA ILE A 128 -1.22 -12.20 2.41
C ILE A 128 -2.71 -11.85 2.54
N SER A 129 -3.62 -12.81 2.34
CA SER A 129 -5.07 -12.60 2.56
C SER A 129 -5.44 -12.42 4.04
N GLN A 130 -4.57 -12.86 4.96
CA GLN A 130 -4.75 -12.68 6.40
C GLN A 130 -4.07 -11.41 6.94
N PHE A 131 -3.30 -10.72 6.10
CA PHE A 131 -2.59 -9.51 6.49
C PHE A 131 -3.58 -8.37 6.78
N LYS A 132 -3.26 -7.57 7.81
CA LYS A 132 -3.97 -6.33 8.13
C LYS A 132 -2.97 -5.22 8.40
N PHE A 133 -3.22 -4.06 7.82
CA PHE A 133 -2.52 -2.82 8.12
C PHE A 133 -2.76 -2.37 9.57
N SER A 134 -1.92 -1.46 10.07
CA SER A 134 -2.14 -0.88 11.39
C SER A 134 -3.48 -0.13 11.42
N ARG A 135 -4.23 -0.33 12.50
CA ARG A 135 -5.58 0.21 12.74
C ARG A 135 -5.75 1.71 12.38
N PRO A 136 -6.50 2.05 11.31
CA PRO A 136 -6.71 3.44 10.88
C PRO A 136 -7.39 4.33 11.91
N ASP A 137 -8.26 3.77 12.76
CA ASP A 137 -8.96 4.48 13.84
C ASP A 137 -8.00 5.09 14.89
N LYS A 138 -6.76 4.60 14.96
CA LYS A 138 -5.75 5.10 15.91
C LYS A 138 -4.80 6.12 15.29
N TRP A 139 -4.81 6.30 13.97
CA TRP A 139 -3.81 7.12 13.28
C TRP A 139 -3.88 8.59 13.71
N ASP A 140 -5.08 9.16 13.83
CA ASP A 140 -5.26 10.58 14.18
C ASP A 140 -4.60 10.94 15.52
N VAL A 141 -4.67 10.05 16.52
CA VAL A 141 -4.04 10.26 17.83
C VAL A 141 -2.52 10.24 17.71
N HIS A 142 -1.97 9.38 16.86
CA HIS A 142 -0.53 9.29 16.64
C HIS A 142 -0.01 10.46 15.81
N ILE A 143 -0.76 10.88 14.78
CA ILE A 143 -0.44 12.03 13.92
C ILE A 143 -0.42 13.32 14.76
N LYS A 144 -1.48 13.58 15.55
CA LYS A 144 -1.54 14.75 16.45
C LYS A 144 -0.34 14.83 17.40
N LYS A 145 0.10 13.69 17.95
CA LYS A 145 1.28 13.62 18.83
C LYS A 145 2.61 13.87 18.10
N MET A 146 2.67 13.63 16.80
CA MET A 146 3.85 13.91 15.97
C MET A 146 3.89 15.38 15.60
N GLU A 147 2.76 15.94 15.17
CA GLU A 147 2.62 17.37 14.85
C GLU A 147 2.86 18.28 16.07
N SER A 148 2.46 17.86 17.28
CA SER A 148 2.69 18.64 18.50
C SER A 148 4.14 18.62 19.03
N LYS A 149 5.03 17.85 18.40
CA LYS A 149 6.44 17.67 18.81
C LYS A 149 7.43 18.20 17.77
N ALA A 150 6.94 18.65 16.62
CA ALA A 150 7.71 19.29 15.56
C ALA A 150 7.73 20.80 15.77
#